data_AF-A0A6M0C346-F1
#
_entry.id   AF-A0A6M0C346-F1
#
_cell.length_a   1.000
_cell.length_b   1.000
_cell.length_c   1.000
_cell.angle_alpha   90.00
_cell.angle_beta   90.00
_cell.angle_gamma   90.00
#
_symmetry.space_group_name_H-M   'P 1'
#
loop_
_entity.id
_entity.type
_entity.pdbx_description
1 polymer ?
#
loop_
_entity_poly.entity_id
_entity_poly.type
_entity_poly.pdbx_seq_one_letter_code
_entity_poly.pdbx_strand_id
1 'polypeptide(L)'
;MMNEVVTTMLGATGVGKTTLLASIYEQFKQINKEVNFEFLPDSETEKRLQENLEELKSMGDEITAKEGAGGIRGTSAVAGPDSLPKFTFDLCKKARGKKGSELLRLIFRDYPGSYVLSSNPVGREFLKKLLRESAAAIVSIDSPAMIEPHQPDPLNNKNWNLRKDSGKWHEARNHPEEILELFKSAYSRLDEPKLVILAPVKCETYVQTSDAALKLLSCIKDKYAPLLKFLGDPSRRDKIAVVTTPVQTVGCLYFSRIYLENFNKPRFVFRKNKSGDSYNPQDNDHLLRYLLSFLLNLHNQGQLYERSPILKTVRKAFHQESIFEQAVKQFAKTRKTIDGFTILQGSDLLRIK
;
A
#
# COMPACT_ATOMS: atom_id res chain seq x y z
N MET A 1 7.89 -7.20 26.58
CA MET A 1 6.80 -7.21 25.57
C MET A 1 7.24 -6.31 24.43
N MET A 2 7.31 -6.86 23.21
CA MET A 2 7.69 -6.13 22.00
C MET A 2 6.60 -5.14 21.57
N ASN A 3 7.03 -4.05 20.94
CA ASN A 3 6.17 -2.98 20.46
C ASN A 3 5.78 -3.27 19.01
N GLU A 4 4.64 -3.93 18.79
CA GLU A 4 4.20 -4.38 17.46
C GLU A 4 3.09 -3.51 16.84
N VAL A 5 3.30 -3.06 15.61
CA VAL A 5 2.31 -2.32 14.82
C VAL A 5 1.95 -3.13 13.58
N VAL A 6 0.67 -3.47 13.47
CA VAL A 6 0.15 -4.23 12.33
C VAL A 6 -0.37 -3.27 11.25
N THR A 7 -0.01 -3.56 10.00
CA THR A 7 -0.50 -2.91 8.79
C THR A 7 -1.10 -3.96 7.85
N THR A 8 -2.34 -3.74 7.42
CA THR A 8 -3.02 -4.67 6.49
C THR A 8 -2.82 -4.23 5.04
N MET A 9 -2.37 -5.14 4.18
CA MET A 9 -2.35 -4.95 2.73
C MET A 9 -3.71 -5.34 2.16
N LEU A 10 -4.58 -4.38 1.85
CA LEU A 10 -5.95 -4.61 1.38
C LEU A 10 -6.06 -4.54 -0.14
N GLY A 11 -6.82 -5.46 -0.74
CA GLY A 11 -7.10 -5.49 -2.17
C GLY A 11 -7.39 -6.90 -2.70
N ALA A 12 -8.07 -6.97 -3.84
CA ALA A 12 -8.49 -8.23 -4.45
C ALA A 12 -7.32 -9.03 -5.06
N THR A 13 -7.64 -10.13 -5.74
CA THR A 13 -6.62 -11.01 -6.35
C THR A 13 -5.98 -10.31 -7.55
N GLY A 14 -4.65 -10.37 -7.62
CA GLY A 14 -3.90 -9.84 -8.76
C GLY A 14 -3.79 -8.31 -8.85
N VAL A 15 -4.30 -7.56 -7.87
CA VAL A 15 -4.20 -6.08 -7.86
C VAL A 15 -2.76 -5.60 -7.73
N GLY A 16 -1.91 -6.35 -7.00
CA GLY A 16 -0.48 -6.01 -6.82
C GLY A 16 0.00 -5.90 -5.36
N LYS A 17 -0.73 -6.45 -4.38
CA LYS A 17 -0.38 -6.38 -2.95
C LYS A 17 1.03 -6.91 -2.64
N THR A 18 1.32 -8.13 -3.08
CA THR A 18 2.60 -8.81 -2.83
C THR A 18 3.75 -8.12 -3.57
N THR A 19 3.50 -7.67 -4.80
CA THR A 19 4.45 -6.85 -5.59
C THR A 19 4.79 -5.54 -4.89
N LEU A 20 3.77 -4.83 -4.36
CA LEU A 20 3.97 -3.61 -3.58
C LEU A 20 4.81 -3.87 -2.33
N LEU A 21 4.58 -4.98 -1.63
CA LEU A 21 5.36 -5.31 -0.44
C LEU A 21 6.82 -5.64 -0.76
N ALA A 22 7.06 -6.39 -1.84
CA ALA A 22 8.42 -6.67 -2.32
C ALA A 22 9.15 -5.38 -2.74
N SER A 23 8.47 -4.48 -3.45
CA SER A 23 9.07 -3.20 -3.88
C SER A 23 9.33 -2.24 -2.72
N ILE A 24 8.50 -2.25 -1.66
CA ILE A 24 8.80 -1.57 -0.39
C ILE A 24 10.09 -2.14 0.23
N TYR A 25 10.22 -3.47 0.27
CA TYR A 25 11.40 -4.13 0.85
C TYR A 25 12.70 -3.78 0.10
N GLU A 26 12.68 -3.69 -1.23
CA GLU A 26 13.86 -3.28 -2.01
C GLU A 26 14.36 -1.87 -1.60
N GLN A 27 13.44 -0.95 -1.29
CA GLN A 27 13.81 0.41 -0.87
C GLN A 27 14.47 0.46 0.50
N PHE A 28 14.32 -0.56 1.36
CA PHE A 28 14.98 -0.55 2.67
C PHE A 28 16.49 -0.45 2.56
N LYS A 29 17.12 -1.03 1.53
CA LYS A 29 18.57 -0.88 1.33
C LYS A 29 18.99 0.57 1.15
N GLN A 30 18.18 1.38 0.46
CA GLN A 30 18.46 2.79 0.24
C GLN A 30 18.09 3.62 1.48
N ILE A 31 16.91 3.40 2.05
CA ILE A 31 16.46 4.07 3.28
C ILE A 31 17.48 3.85 4.41
N ASN A 32 17.91 2.60 4.61
CA ASN A 32 18.92 2.22 5.60
C ASN A 32 20.29 2.82 5.31
N LYS A 33 20.56 3.50 4.20
CA LYS A 33 21.79 4.30 4.01
C LYS A 33 21.58 5.75 4.42
N GLU A 34 20.38 6.28 4.19
CA GLU A 34 20.05 7.70 4.36
C GLU A 34 19.67 8.08 5.81
N VAL A 35 19.18 7.12 6.60
CA VAL A 35 18.66 7.38 7.95
C VAL A 35 19.52 6.75 9.04
N ASN A 36 19.37 7.23 10.28
CA ASN A 36 20.11 6.74 11.45
C ASN A 36 19.48 5.50 12.13
N PHE A 37 18.59 4.82 11.42
CA PHE A 37 17.92 3.58 11.82
C PHE A 37 17.91 2.59 10.65
N GLU A 38 17.58 1.34 10.94
CA GLU A 38 17.51 0.27 9.95
C GLU A 38 16.19 -0.46 10.06
N PHE A 39 15.60 -0.77 8.90
CA PHE A 39 14.57 -1.80 8.78
C PHE A 39 15.25 -3.14 8.53
N LEU A 40 15.02 -4.10 9.43
CA LEU A 40 15.58 -5.44 9.36
C LEU A 40 14.43 -6.47 9.28
N PRO A 41 14.27 -7.22 8.18
CA PRO A 41 13.30 -8.31 8.12
C PRO A 41 13.69 -9.45 9.09
N ASP A 42 12.71 -10.23 9.53
CA ASP A 42 13.01 -11.57 10.04
C ASP A 42 13.43 -12.52 8.89
N SER A 43 14.02 -13.67 9.23
CA SER A 43 14.61 -14.57 8.23
C SER A 43 13.58 -15.15 7.25
N GLU A 44 12.35 -15.40 7.71
CA GLU A 44 11.26 -15.90 6.88
C GLU A 44 10.76 -14.83 5.91
N THR A 45 10.59 -13.61 6.41
CA THR A 45 10.22 -12.40 5.65
C THR A 45 11.26 -12.12 4.58
N GLU A 46 12.55 -12.12 4.95
CA GLU A 46 13.66 -11.88 4.03
C GLU A 46 13.65 -12.89 2.88
N LYS A 47 13.59 -14.19 3.20
CA LYS A 47 13.57 -15.25 2.18
C LYS A 47 12.42 -15.07 1.19
N ARG A 48 11.19 -14.91 1.70
CA ARG A 48 9.99 -14.77 0.85
C ARG A 48 10.05 -13.52 -0.03
N LEU A 49 10.53 -12.40 0.51
CA LEU A 49 10.60 -11.15 -0.26
C LEU A 49 11.75 -11.15 -1.25
N GLN A 50 12.86 -11.81 -0.95
CA GLN A 50 13.97 -11.99 -1.88
C GLN A 50 13.54 -12.86 -3.07
N GLU A 51 12.83 -13.97 -2.84
CA GLU A 51 12.23 -14.79 -3.91
C GLU A 51 11.29 -13.95 -4.79
N ASN A 52 10.39 -13.18 -4.17
CA ASN A 52 9.49 -12.28 -4.90
C ASN A 52 10.26 -11.21 -5.72
N LEU A 53 11.33 -10.65 -5.17
CA LEU A 53 12.15 -9.66 -5.86
C LEU A 53 12.91 -10.24 -7.05
N GLU A 54 13.39 -11.47 -6.95
CA GLU A 54 14.03 -12.17 -8.06
C GLU A 54 13.04 -12.35 -9.21
N GLU A 55 11.80 -12.74 -8.92
CA GLU A 55 10.73 -12.81 -9.94
C GLU A 55 10.44 -11.45 -10.59
N LEU A 56 10.43 -10.35 -9.82
CA LEU A 56 10.27 -8.99 -10.35
C LEU A 56 11.45 -8.55 -11.21
N LYS A 57 12.68 -8.93 -10.83
CA LYS A 57 13.90 -8.59 -11.56
C LYS A 57 14.08 -9.41 -12.82
N SER A 58 13.55 -10.64 -12.87
CA SER A 58 13.57 -11.50 -14.05
C SER A 58 12.50 -11.15 -15.10
N MET A 59 11.73 -10.08 -14.87
CA MET A 59 10.69 -9.63 -15.77
C MET A 59 11.24 -9.24 -17.15
N GLY A 60 10.75 -9.92 -18.18
CA GLY A 60 11.09 -9.65 -19.58
C GLY A 60 10.58 -8.31 -20.10
N ASP A 61 10.84 -8.01 -21.37
CA ASP A 61 10.50 -6.71 -21.97
C ASP A 61 9.00 -6.52 -22.19
N GLU A 62 8.23 -7.61 -22.26
CA GLU A 62 6.78 -7.62 -22.29
C GLU A 62 6.24 -8.65 -21.30
N ILE A 63 5.27 -8.24 -20.48
CA ILE A 63 4.57 -9.11 -19.56
C ILE A 63 3.08 -8.97 -19.76
N THR A 64 2.42 -10.12 -19.83
CA THR A 64 0.98 -10.19 -19.71
C THR A 64 0.65 -10.59 -18.28
N ALA A 65 -0.10 -9.75 -17.57
CA ALA A 65 -0.59 -10.08 -16.24
C ALA A 65 -1.68 -11.16 -16.33
N LYS A 66 -1.30 -12.43 -16.13
CA LYS A 66 -2.23 -13.56 -16.03
C LYS A 66 -2.24 -14.10 -14.61
N GLU A 67 -3.43 -14.52 -14.13
CA GLU A 67 -3.51 -15.29 -12.89
C GLU A 67 -2.69 -16.57 -13.04
N GLY A 68 -1.70 -16.76 -12.16
CA GLY A 68 -0.79 -17.90 -12.18
C GLY A 68 0.32 -17.86 -13.23
N ALA A 69 0.40 -16.82 -14.08
CA ALA A 69 1.47 -16.66 -15.07
C ALA A 69 1.78 -15.18 -15.36
N GLY A 70 3.06 -14.80 -15.27
CA GLY A 70 3.48 -13.41 -15.43
C GLY A 70 3.29 -12.60 -14.15
N GLY A 71 4.40 -12.32 -13.46
CA GLY A 71 4.43 -11.66 -12.15
C GLY A 71 4.36 -12.61 -10.96
N ILE A 72 4.36 -12.03 -9.75
CA ILE A 72 4.39 -12.78 -8.49
C ILE A 72 3.08 -13.56 -8.27
N ARG A 73 3.20 -14.82 -7.83
CA ARG A 73 2.05 -15.67 -7.48
C ARG A 73 1.25 -15.08 -6.31
N GLY A 74 -0.08 -15.22 -6.38
CA GLY A 74 -0.96 -14.71 -5.33
C GLY A 74 -0.84 -15.46 -4.00
N THR A 75 -0.98 -14.73 -2.90
CA THR A 75 -0.95 -15.27 -1.53
C THR A 75 -2.05 -16.32 -1.31
N SER A 76 -1.68 -17.44 -0.66
CA SER A 76 -2.57 -18.58 -0.40
C SER A 76 -2.52 -18.97 1.09
N ALA A 77 -3.67 -19.37 1.65
CA ALA A 77 -3.82 -19.79 3.05
C ALA A 77 -3.86 -21.32 3.13
N VAL A 78 -2.70 -21.97 3.21
CA VAL A 78 -2.58 -23.44 3.07
C VAL A 78 -3.28 -24.21 4.20
N ALA A 79 -3.31 -23.65 5.41
CA ALA A 79 -3.95 -24.25 6.58
C ALA A 79 -4.92 -23.27 7.29
N GLY A 80 -5.57 -22.40 6.52
CA GLY A 80 -6.49 -21.38 7.05
C GLY A 80 -5.82 -20.04 7.39
N PRO A 81 -6.58 -19.05 7.90
CA PRO A 81 -6.12 -17.66 8.05
C PRO A 81 -4.89 -17.47 8.97
N ASP A 82 -4.70 -18.37 9.94
CA ASP A 82 -3.55 -18.31 10.84
C ASP A 82 -2.25 -18.76 10.18
N SER A 83 -2.32 -19.49 9.07
CA SER A 83 -1.16 -19.87 8.25
C SER A 83 -0.67 -18.76 7.30
N LEU A 84 -1.35 -17.60 7.31
CA LEU A 84 -1.01 -16.51 6.42
C LEU A 84 0.33 -15.86 6.76
N PRO A 85 1.14 -15.50 5.74
CA PRO A 85 2.39 -14.79 5.95
C PRO A 85 2.24 -13.61 6.91
N LYS A 86 3.23 -13.47 7.78
CA LYS A 86 3.54 -12.21 8.46
C LYS A 86 4.85 -11.73 7.84
N PHE A 87 4.85 -10.50 7.34
CA PHE A 87 6.07 -9.86 6.89
C PHE A 87 6.51 -8.89 7.98
N THR A 88 7.48 -9.32 8.76
CA THR A 88 7.94 -8.65 9.97
C THR A 88 9.19 -7.86 9.69
N PHE A 89 9.19 -6.59 10.06
CA PHE A 89 10.37 -5.72 9.98
C PHE A 89 10.61 -5.06 11.33
N ASP A 90 11.78 -5.34 11.90
CA ASP A 90 12.28 -4.67 13.08
C ASP A 90 12.87 -3.33 12.66
N LEU A 91 12.34 -2.25 13.25
CA LEU A 91 12.92 -0.93 13.19
C LEU A 91 13.94 -0.82 14.32
N CYS A 92 15.21 -0.89 13.95
CA CYS A 92 16.34 -0.90 14.88
C CYS A 92 17.15 0.40 14.78
N LYS A 93 17.79 0.79 15.88
CA LYS A 93 18.84 1.81 15.82
C LYS A 93 20.03 1.28 15.03
N LYS A 94 20.69 2.13 14.24
CA LYS A 94 22.01 1.77 13.69
C LYS A 94 23.04 1.68 14.81
N ALA A 95 23.73 0.55 14.90
CA ALA A 95 24.89 0.40 15.77
C ALA A 95 26.11 -0.03 14.94
N ARG A 96 27.29 0.54 15.21
CA ARG A 96 28.52 0.26 14.47
C ARG A 96 28.87 -1.24 14.56
N GLY A 97 28.55 -2.00 13.52
CA GLY A 97 28.91 -3.41 13.37
C GLY A 97 28.09 -4.43 14.18
N LYS A 98 26.95 -4.04 14.78
CA LYS A 98 26.04 -4.95 15.51
C LYS A 98 24.58 -4.57 15.26
N LYS A 99 23.64 -5.53 15.39
CA LYS A 99 22.19 -5.24 15.44
C LYS A 99 21.95 -4.32 16.65
N GLY A 100 21.46 -3.11 16.40
CA GLY A 100 21.09 -2.18 17.47
C GLY A 100 19.83 -2.63 18.21
N SER A 101 19.45 -1.89 19.25
CA SER A 101 18.21 -2.15 19.98
C SER A 101 16.99 -2.04 19.05
N GLU A 102 16.11 -3.04 19.13
CA GLU A 102 14.79 -3.02 18.47
C GLU A 102 13.89 -2.00 19.17
N LEU A 103 13.29 -1.11 18.38
CA LEU A 103 12.47 0.00 18.89
C LEU A 103 10.99 -0.29 18.63
N LEU A 104 10.69 -0.67 17.39
CA LEU A 104 9.34 -0.95 16.92
C LEU A 104 9.39 -2.12 15.93
N ARG A 105 8.40 -2.99 15.99
CA ARG A 105 8.19 -4.04 15.00
C ARG A 105 7.01 -3.69 14.12
N LEU A 106 7.25 -3.58 12.82
CA LEU A 106 6.20 -3.40 11.81
C LEU A 106 5.83 -4.76 11.22
N ILE A 107 4.54 -5.09 11.25
CA ILE A 107 4.01 -6.35 10.71
C ILE A 107 3.08 -6.02 9.55
N PHE A 108 3.48 -6.39 8.33
CA PHE A 108 2.61 -6.30 7.16
C PHE A 108 1.89 -7.64 6.97
N ARG A 109 0.57 -7.57 6.84
CA ARG A 109 -0.30 -8.74 6.66
C ARG A 109 -0.84 -8.74 5.25
N ASP A 110 -0.29 -9.63 4.43
CA ASP A 110 -0.80 -9.95 3.10
C ASP A 110 -1.67 -11.21 3.15
N TYR A 111 -2.70 -11.25 2.32
CA TYR A 111 -3.74 -12.27 2.37
C TYR A 111 -4.27 -12.59 0.96
N PRO A 112 -4.93 -13.75 0.77
CA PRO A 112 -5.53 -14.13 -0.50
C PRO A 112 -6.60 -13.11 -0.92
N GLY A 113 -6.46 -12.52 -2.10
CA GLY A 113 -7.36 -11.46 -2.54
C GLY A 113 -8.84 -11.85 -2.58
N SER A 114 -9.15 -13.15 -2.69
CA SER A 114 -10.50 -13.69 -2.59
C SER A 114 -11.18 -13.44 -1.24
N TYR A 115 -10.44 -13.15 -0.18
CA TYR A 115 -11.00 -12.82 1.14
C TYR A 115 -11.74 -11.48 1.13
N VAL A 116 -11.51 -10.62 0.13
CA VAL A 116 -12.29 -9.40 -0.04
C VAL A 116 -13.72 -9.71 -0.49
N LEU A 117 -13.94 -10.81 -1.22
CA LEU A 117 -15.22 -11.06 -1.88
C LEU A 117 -16.30 -11.51 -0.90
N SER A 118 -17.53 -11.01 -1.07
CA SER A 118 -18.71 -11.43 -0.30
C SER A 118 -18.97 -12.95 -0.35
N SER A 119 -18.57 -13.61 -1.45
CA SER A 119 -18.61 -15.06 -1.61
C SER A 119 -17.68 -15.83 -0.67
N ASN A 120 -16.77 -15.16 0.06
CA ASN A 120 -15.87 -15.77 1.04
C ASN A 120 -16.10 -15.19 2.45
N PRO A 121 -17.17 -15.60 3.15
CA PRO A 121 -17.55 -15.03 4.44
C PRO A 121 -16.51 -15.27 5.54
N VAL A 122 -15.85 -16.43 5.55
CA VAL A 122 -14.80 -16.77 6.52
C VAL A 122 -13.59 -15.84 6.35
N GLY A 123 -13.13 -15.66 5.10
CA GLY A 123 -12.04 -14.74 4.79
C GLY A 123 -12.39 -13.29 5.13
N ARG A 124 -13.63 -12.86 4.86
CA ARG A 124 -14.10 -11.51 5.20
C ARG A 124 -14.14 -11.23 6.69
N GLU A 125 -14.61 -12.17 7.51
CA GLU A 125 -14.64 -11.98 8.96
C GLU A 125 -13.21 -11.88 9.53
N PHE A 126 -12.28 -12.68 8.99
CA PHE A 126 -10.86 -12.54 9.31
C PHE A 126 -10.32 -11.15 8.93
N LEU A 127 -10.60 -10.65 7.72
CA LEU A 127 -10.14 -9.33 7.29
C LEU A 127 -10.72 -8.20 8.15
N LYS A 128 -12.00 -8.30 8.51
CA LYS A 128 -12.64 -7.33 9.39
C LYS A 128 -11.96 -7.28 10.76
N LYS A 129 -11.64 -8.42 11.36
CA LYS A 129 -10.86 -8.49 12.60
C LYS A 129 -9.48 -7.85 12.41
N LEU A 130 -8.78 -8.23 11.34
CA LEU A 130 -7.44 -7.73 11.04
C LEU A 130 -7.40 -6.21 10.82
N LEU A 131 -8.39 -5.66 10.11
CA LEU A 131 -8.54 -4.21 9.88
C LEU A 131 -8.75 -3.45 11.18
N ARG A 132 -9.52 -4.00 12.13
CA ARG A 132 -9.74 -3.39 13.46
C ARG A 132 -8.45 -3.36 14.29
N GLU A 133 -7.68 -4.44 14.24
CA GLU A 133 -6.42 -4.58 14.98
C GLU A 133 -5.26 -3.79 14.36
N SER A 134 -5.32 -3.50 13.07
CA SER A 134 -4.25 -2.77 12.35
C SER A 134 -4.24 -1.29 12.67
N ALA A 135 -3.05 -0.69 12.77
CA ALA A 135 -2.90 0.78 12.83
C ALA A 135 -3.18 1.43 11.47
N ALA A 136 -2.86 0.70 10.39
CA ALA A 136 -3.02 1.19 9.03
C ALA A 136 -3.57 0.11 8.08
N ALA A 137 -4.29 0.56 7.05
CA ALA A 137 -4.73 -0.25 5.92
C ALA A 137 -4.20 0.36 4.62
N ILE A 138 -3.46 -0.43 3.84
CA ILE A 138 -2.94 -0.06 2.52
C ILE A 138 -3.84 -0.67 1.46
N VAL A 139 -4.71 0.14 0.86
CA VAL A 139 -5.62 -0.29 -0.21
C VAL A 139 -4.88 -0.22 -1.53
N SER A 140 -4.44 -1.37 -2.05
CA SER A 140 -3.82 -1.47 -3.38
C SER A 140 -4.87 -1.31 -4.47
N ILE A 141 -4.63 -0.40 -5.42
CA ILE A 141 -5.56 -0.06 -6.50
C ILE A 141 -4.87 -0.34 -7.83
N ASP A 142 -5.40 -1.27 -8.62
CA ASP A 142 -4.98 -1.53 -9.99
C ASP A 142 -5.33 -0.31 -10.87
N SER A 143 -4.32 0.51 -11.14
CA SER A 143 -4.48 1.79 -11.86
C SER A 143 -4.95 1.60 -13.30
N PRO A 144 -4.38 0.67 -14.10
CA PRO A 144 -4.90 0.36 -15.42
C PRO A 144 -6.38 -0.03 -15.41
N ALA A 145 -6.81 -0.89 -14.50
CA ALA A 145 -8.21 -1.28 -14.43
C ALA A 145 -9.15 -0.12 -14.09
N MET A 146 -8.67 0.84 -13.29
CA MET A 146 -9.41 2.02 -12.86
C MET A 146 -9.49 3.13 -13.93
N ILE A 147 -8.45 3.29 -14.75
CA ILE A 147 -8.34 4.40 -15.70
C ILE A 147 -8.79 3.99 -17.10
N GLU A 148 -8.38 2.81 -17.56
CA GLU A 148 -8.47 2.47 -18.98
C GLU A 148 -9.93 2.39 -19.47
N PRO A 149 -10.22 2.98 -20.65
CA PRO A 149 -11.59 3.21 -21.10
C PRO A 149 -12.28 1.98 -21.70
N HIS A 150 -13.58 2.11 -21.96
CA HIS A 150 -14.38 1.02 -22.54
C HIS A 150 -14.02 0.66 -23.99
N GLN A 151 -13.50 1.60 -24.77
CA GLN A 151 -13.03 1.42 -26.14
C GLN A 151 -11.51 1.69 -26.22
N PRO A 152 -10.74 0.87 -26.96
CA PRO A 152 -9.32 1.15 -27.20
C PRO A 152 -9.20 2.50 -27.91
N ASP A 153 -8.26 3.36 -27.50
CA ASP A 153 -7.85 4.50 -28.32
C ASP A 153 -6.97 3.97 -29.46
N PRO A 154 -7.45 3.96 -30.72
CA PRO A 154 -6.70 3.40 -31.84
C PRO A 154 -5.44 4.21 -32.17
N LEU A 155 -5.35 5.47 -31.73
CA LEU A 155 -4.18 6.32 -31.95
C LEU A 155 -3.18 6.25 -30.79
N ASN A 156 -3.54 5.57 -29.68
CA ASN A 156 -2.78 5.60 -28.42
C ASN A 156 -2.34 7.03 -28.05
N ASN A 157 -3.17 8.00 -28.41
CA ASN A 157 -3.03 9.38 -28.05
C ASN A 157 -3.50 9.45 -26.61
N LYS A 158 -2.66 8.91 -25.72
CA LYS A 158 -2.53 9.09 -24.28
C LYS A 158 -2.95 10.51 -23.88
N ASN A 159 -4.24 10.76 -23.96
CA ASN A 159 -4.91 12.04 -23.83
C ASN A 159 -6.25 11.66 -23.23
N TRP A 160 -6.14 11.14 -22.02
CA TRP A 160 -7.19 10.70 -21.12
C TRP A 160 -8.12 11.87 -20.86
N ASN A 161 -8.97 12.18 -21.83
CA ASN A 161 -10.22 12.79 -21.51
C ASN A 161 -10.93 11.74 -20.68
N LEU A 162 -10.93 11.92 -19.35
CA LEU A 162 -11.72 11.18 -18.36
C LEU A 162 -13.22 11.37 -18.66
N ARG A 163 -13.64 11.14 -19.91
CA ARG A 163 -15.04 11.06 -20.31
C ARG A 163 -15.67 9.91 -19.52
N LYS A 164 -17.00 9.88 -19.52
CA LYS A 164 -17.85 8.95 -18.75
C LYS A 164 -17.48 7.46 -18.83
N ASP A 165 -16.66 7.06 -19.80
CA ASP A 165 -16.32 5.68 -20.10
C ASP A 165 -14.95 5.20 -19.53
N SER A 166 -14.41 5.85 -18.49
CA SER A 166 -13.17 5.39 -17.81
C SER A 166 -13.43 4.32 -16.76
N GLY A 167 -12.50 3.36 -16.64
CA GLY A 167 -12.51 2.34 -15.59
C GLY A 167 -13.38 1.13 -15.89
N LYS A 168 -13.39 0.65 -17.15
CA LYS A 168 -14.19 -0.52 -17.58
C LYS A 168 -14.01 -1.74 -16.68
N TRP A 169 -12.81 -1.93 -16.12
CA TRP A 169 -12.45 -3.09 -15.32
C TRP A 169 -12.33 -2.77 -13.83
N HIS A 170 -12.71 -1.56 -13.41
CA HIS A 170 -12.53 -1.08 -12.05
C HIS A 170 -13.28 -1.98 -11.06
N GLU A 171 -14.57 -2.21 -11.28
CA GLU A 171 -15.39 -3.08 -10.43
C GLU A 171 -14.85 -4.51 -10.36
N ALA A 172 -14.47 -5.07 -11.50
CA ALA A 172 -14.02 -6.46 -11.62
C ALA A 172 -12.61 -6.72 -11.06
N ARG A 173 -11.76 -5.68 -10.91
CA ARG A 173 -10.37 -5.83 -10.44
C ARG A 173 -10.15 -5.22 -9.07
N ASN A 174 -10.69 -4.05 -8.82
CA ASN A 174 -10.48 -3.30 -7.58
C ASN A 174 -11.57 -3.55 -6.54
N HIS A 175 -12.76 -4.02 -6.96
CA HIS A 175 -13.90 -4.32 -6.09
C HIS A 175 -14.18 -3.19 -5.07
N PRO A 176 -14.34 -1.93 -5.51
CA PRO A 176 -14.48 -0.78 -4.61
C PRO A 176 -15.67 -0.91 -3.64
N GLU A 177 -16.78 -1.49 -4.08
CA GLU A 177 -17.95 -1.75 -3.23
C GLU A 177 -17.65 -2.76 -2.12
N GLU A 178 -16.98 -3.88 -2.43
CA GLU A 178 -16.60 -4.87 -1.42
C GLU A 178 -15.61 -4.30 -0.40
N ILE A 179 -14.67 -3.47 -0.86
CA ILE A 179 -13.74 -2.74 -0.01
C ILE A 179 -14.50 -1.77 0.90
N LEU A 180 -15.47 -1.01 0.37
CA LEU A 180 -16.33 -0.13 1.15
C LEU A 180 -17.06 -0.91 2.26
N GLU A 181 -17.66 -2.05 1.93
CA GLU A 181 -18.40 -2.87 2.89
C GLU A 181 -17.49 -3.44 4.00
N LEU A 182 -16.24 -3.80 3.67
CA LEU A 182 -15.25 -4.18 4.69
C LEU A 182 -14.96 -3.02 5.64
N PHE A 183 -14.77 -1.81 5.13
CA PHE A 183 -14.56 -0.62 5.96
C PHE A 183 -15.79 -0.26 6.79
N LYS A 184 -17.01 -0.34 6.23
CA LYS A 184 -18.25 -0.15 7.00
C LYS A 184 -18.35 -1.12 8.17
N SER A 185 -17.99 -2.37 7.94
CA SER A 185 -18.03 -3.40 8.98
C SER A 185 -16.92 -3.25 10.03
N ALA A 186 -15.71 -2.91 9.61
CA ALA A 186 -14.55 -2.80 10.49
C ALA A 186 -14.50 -1.46 11.25
N TYR A 187 -14.82 -0.34 10.59
CA TYR A 187 -14.58 1.03 11.06
C TYR A 187 -15.87 1.78 11.45
N SER A 188 -17.00 1.10 11.57
CA SER A 188 -18.25 1.70 12.07
C SER A 188 -18.08 2.32 13.46
N ARG A 189 -17.25 1.71 14.30
CA ARG A 189 -16.87 2.23 15.62
C ARG A 189 -15.37 2.04 15.80
N LEU A 190 -14.65 3.15 15.91
CA LEU A 190 -13.20 3.17 16.11
C LEU A 190 -12.86 3.60 17.53
N ASP A 191 -12.10 2.77 18.23
CA ASP A 191 -11.56 3.08 19.54
C ASP A 191 -10.23 3.85 19.45
N GLU A 192 -9.57 3.78 18.30
CA GLU A 192 -8.23 4.31 18.06
C GLU A 192 -8.15 5.01 16.70
N PRO A 193 -7.24 5.98 16.53
CA PRO A 193 -6.96 6.53 15.23
C PRO A 193 -6.43 5.48 14.25
N LYS A 194 -6.79 5.60 12.97
CA LYS A 194 -6.36 4.72 11.87
C LYS A 194 -5.82 5.52 10.70
N LEU A 195 -4.88 4.92 9.96
CA LEU A 195 -4.41 5.43 8.68
C LEU A 195 -4.92 4.56 7.53
N VAL A 196 -5.52 5.17 6.52
CA VAL A 196 -5.87 4.51 5.25
C VAL A 196 -4.98 5.08 4.14
N ILE A 197 -4.21 4.23 3.49
CA ILE A 197 -3.36 4.58 2.37
C ILE A 197 -4.01 4.02 1.10
N LEU A 198 -4.52 4.89 0.24
CA LEU A 198 -4.93 4.51 -1.11
C LEU A 198 -3.66 4.46 -1.97
N ALA A 199 -3.24 3.25 -2.35
CA ALA A 199 -1.99 3.00 -3.06
C ALA A 199 -2.27 2.53 -4.49
N PRO A 200 -2.39 3.45 -5.47
CA PRO A 200 -2.34 3.11 -6.88
C PRO A 200 -1.06 2.36 -7.20
N VAL A 201 -1.21 1.16 -7.75
CA VAL A 201 -0.11 0.31 -8.22
C VAL A 201 -0.20 0.12 -9.73
N LYS A 202 0.88 -0.38 -10.34
CA LYS A 202 1.02 -0.48 -11.80
C LYS A 202 0.79 0.88 -12.48
N CYS A 203 1.18 1.95 -11.78
CA CYS A 203 0.84 3.31 -12.15
C CYS A 203 1.91 4.01 -12.98
N GLU A 204 2.99 3.33 -13.38
CA GLU A 204 4.13 3.85 -14.15
C GLU A 204 3.68 4.69 -15.35
N THR A 205 2.60 4.29 -16.03
CA THR A 205 2.04 4.99 -17.19
C THR A 205 1.29 6.28 -16.82
N TYR A 206 0.72 6.34 -15.62
CA TYR A 206 -0.20 7.39 -15.19
C TYR A 206 0.44 8.42 -14.26
N VAL A 207 1.75 8.31 -14.01
CA VAL A 207 2.51 9.26 -13.17
C VAL A 207 3.73 9.84 -13.88
N GLN A 208 3.84 9.67 -15.21
CA GLN A 208 4.98 10.18 -15.99
C GLN A 208 5.09 11.70 -15.99
N THR A 209 3.99 12.41 -15.76
CA THR A 209 3.91 13.87 -15.67
C THR A 209 3.02 14.27 -14.50
N SER A 210 3.20 15.48 -13.97
CA SER A 210 2.34 16.00 -12.90
C SER A 210 0.86 16.08 -13.30
N ASP A 211 0.55 16.42 -14.56
CA ASP A 211 -0.83 16.41 -15.07
C ASP A 211 -1.44 15.00 -15.08
N ALA A 212 -0.70 14.00 -15.55
CA ALA A 212 -1.15 12.61 -15.51
C ALA A 212 -1.39 12.13 -14.07
N ALA A 213 -0.49 12.50 -13.15
CA ALA A 213 -0.62 12.14 -11.75
C ALA A 213 -1.82 12.82 -11.06
N LEU A 214 -2.13 14.07 -11.43
CA LEU A 214 -3.35 14.76 -10.97
C LEU A 214 -4.62 14.13 -11.54
N LYS A 215 -4.60 13.64 -12.79
CA LYS A 215 -5.71 12.88 -13.38
C LYS A 215 -5.94 11.56 -12.64
N LEU A 216 -4.87 10.82 -12.32
CA LEU A 216 -4.94 9.62 -11.48
C LEU A 216 -5.57 9.95 -10.12
N LEU A 217 -5.13 11.02 -9.47
CA LEU A 217 -5.71 11.47 -8.19
C LEU A 217 -7.20 11.80 -8.31
N SER A 218 -7.61 12.51 -9.37
CA SER A 218 -9.01 12.82 -9.62
C SER A 218 -9.85 11.55 -9.79
N CYS A 219 -9.33 10.55 -10.51
CA CYS A 219 -10.00 9.27 -10.72
C CYS A 219 -10.17 8.49 -9.41
N ILE A 220 -9.16 8.46 -8.54
CA ILE A 220 -9.27 7.85 -7.21
C ILE A 220 -10.38 8.53 -6.39
N LYS A 221 -10.37 9.87 -6.36
CA LYS A 221 -11.38 10.64 -5.62
C LYS A 221 -12.79 10.35 -6.10
N ASP A 222 -12.99 10.24 -7.41
CA ASP A 222 -14.28 9.92 -8.04
C ASP A 222 -14.71 8.47 -7.75
N LYS A 223 -13.90 7.49 -8.14
CA LYS A 223 -14.25 6.06 -8.05
C LYS A 223 -14.36 5.55 -6.62
N TYR A 224 -13.56 6.09 -5.69
CA TYR A 224 -13.65 5.79 -4.26
C TYR A 224 -14.44 6.83 -3.46
N ALA A 225 -15.21 7.73 -4.11
CA ALA A 225 -16.02 8.73 -3.42
C ALA A 225 -16.93 8.11 -2.33
N PRO A 226 -17.60 6.96 -2.53
CA PRO A 226 -18.39 6.33 -1.47
C PRO A 226 -17.57 5.94 -0.23
N LEU A 227 -16.35 5.40 -0.44
CA LEU A 227 -15.42 5.06 0.64
C LEU A 227 -14.93 6.32 1.35
N LEU A 228 -14.50 7.33 0.60
CA LEU A 228 -14.04 8.59 1.18
C LEU A 228 -15.15 9.29 1.98
N LYS A 229 -16.38 9.30 1.47
CA LYS A 229 -17.55 9.81 2.18
C LYS A 229 -17.81 9.02 3.46
N PHE A 230 -17.70 7.70 3.42
CA PHE A 230 -17.81 6.88 4.62
C PHE A 230 -16.71 7.22 5.63
N LEU A 231 -15.44 7.30 5.23
CA LEU A 231 -14.31 7.59 6.12
C LEU A 231 -14.31 9.03 6.67
N GLY A 232 -14.89 9.98 5.93
CA GLY A 232 -14.96 11.40 6.27
C GLY A 232 -16.20 11.83 7.07
N ASP A 233 -17.02 10.88 7.49
CA ASP A 233 -18.20 11.13 8.32
C ASP A 233 -17.82 11.77 9.67
N PRO A 234 -18.56 12.80 10.15
CA PRO A 234 -18.23 13.52 11.38
C PRO A 234 -18.05 12.65 12.62
N SER A 235 -18.73 11.50 12.70
CA SER A 235 -18.61 10.56 13.83
C SER A 235 -17.24 9.88 13.94
N ARG A 236 -16.43 9.90 12.87
CA ARG A 236 -15.15 9.17 12.80
C ARG A 236 -14.01 9.91 12.10
N ARG A 237 -14.28 11.02 11.39
CA ARG A 237 -13.26 11.75 10.61
C ARG A 237 -12.02 12.15 11.43
N ASP A 238 -12.20 12.51 12.70
CA ASP A 238 -11.11 12.96 13.58
C ASP A 238 -10.20 11.79 14.01
N LYS A 239 -10.60 10.54 13.73
CA LYS A 239 -9.85 9.32 14.00
C LYS A 239 -9.29 8.67 12.73
N ILE A 240 -9.48 9.25 11.54
CA ILE A 240 -9.05 8.61 10.30
C ILE A 240 -8.26 9.58 9.44
N ALA A 241 -6.99 9.27 9.22
CA ALA A 241 -6.20 9.88 8.16
C ALA A 241 -6.36 9.09 6.87
N VAL A 242 -6.54 9.78 5.74
CA VAL A 242 -6.54 9.13 4.41
C VAL A 242 -5.54 9.84 3.53
N VAL A 243 -4.68 9.07 2.87
CA VAL A 243 -3.66 9.59 1.95
C VAL A 243 -3.67 8.81 0.64
N THR A 244 -3.20 9.43 -0.43
CA THR A 244 -2.87 8.74 -1.68
C THR A 244 -1.35 8.64 -1.81
N THR A 245 -0.87 7.45 -2.19
CA THR A 245 0.54 7.21 -2.49
C THR A 245 0.62 6.40 -3.78
N PRO A 246 0.68 7.04 -4.96
CA PRO A 246 0.94 6.35 -6.21
C PRO A 246 2.32 5.69 -6.14
N VAL A 247 2.41 4.39 -6.42
CA VAL A 247 3.64 3.62 -6.29
C VAL A 247 3.97 2.89 -7.58
N GLN A 248 5.18 3.15 -8.10
CA GLN A 248 5.73 2.47 -9.26
C GLN A 248 6.47 1.22 -8.76
N THR A 249 5.80 0.07 -8.81
CA THR A 249 6.27 -1.18 -8.19
C THR A 249 7.39 -1.86 -8.98
N VAL A 250 7.41 -1.69 -10.30
CA VAL A 250 8.47 -2.22 -11.18
C VAL A 250 9.28 -1.07 -11.77
N GLY A 251 8.63 0.03 -12.10
CA GLY A 251 9.26 1.28 -12.57
C GLY A 251 9.78 1.25 -14.02
N CYS A 252 9.97 0.07 -14.61
CA CYS A 252 10.35 -0.08 -16.01
C CYS A 252 9.23 -0.62 -16.93
N LEU A 253 8.10 -1.06 -16.36
CA LEU A 253 6.98 -1.61 -17.12
C LEU A 253 5.82 -0.63 -17.19
N TYR A 254 5.43 -0.30 -18.41
CA TYR A 254 4.35 0.65 -18.70
C TYR A 254 3.17 -0.12 -19.30
N PHE A 255 1.97 0.24 -18.88
CA PHE A 255 0.75 -0.26 -19.48
C PHE A 255 0.76 0.02 -20.99
N SER A 256 0.45 -1.02 -21.75
CA SER A 256 0.48 -1.01 -23.22
C SER A 256 -0.92 -1.17 -23.80
N ARG A 257 -1.62 -2.24 -23.42
CA ARG A 257 -2.96 -2.56 -23.96
C ARG A 257 -3.71 -3.57 -23.09
N ILE A 258 -5.01 -3.66 -23.33
CA ILE A 258 -5.86 -4.74 -22.84
C ILE A 258 -6.32 -5.56 -24.04
N TYR A 259 -6.25 -6.88 -23.94
CA TYR A 259 -6.94 -7.77 -24.86
C TYR A 259 -7.81 -8.76 -24.09
N LEU A 260 -8.82 -9.31 -24.76
CA LEU A 260 -9.76 -10.26 -24.19
C LEU A 260 -9.33 -11.66 -24.58
N GLU A 261 -9.12 -12.54 -23.59
CA GLU A 261 -9.04 -13.97 -23.83
C GLU A 261 -10.44 -14.60 -23.85
N ASN A 262 -10.50 -15.91 -24.06
CA ASN A 262 -11.74 -16.70 -23.99
C ASN A 262 -12.59 -16.32 -22.77
N PHE A 263 -13.91 -16.31 -22.94
CA PHE A 263 -14.88 -15.91 -21.92
C PHE A 263 -14.76 -14.45 -21.45
N ASN A 264 -14.30 -13.55 -22.33
CA ASN A 264 -14.26 -12.10 -22.08
C ASN A 264 -13.36 -11.70 -20.88
N LYS A 265 -12.33 -12.50 -20.57
CA LYS A 265 -11.41 -12.24 -19.46
C LYS A 265 -10.34 -11.21 -19.88
N PRO A 266 -10.22 -10.05 -19.21
CA PRO A 266 -9.25 -9.02 -19.60
C PRO A 266 -7.82 -9.39 -19.22
N ARG A 267 -6.91 -9.29 -20.18
CA ARG A 267 -5.46 -9.42 -20.01
C ARG A 267 -4.80 -8.08 -20.22
N PHE A 268 -4.10 -7.63 -19.18
CA PHE A 268 -3.36 -6.37 -19.18
C PHE A 268 -1.92 -6.67 -19.60
N VAL A 269 -1.48 -5.99 -20.65
CA VAL A 269 -0.13 -6.12 -21.18
C VAL A 269 0.68 -4.90 -20.77
N PHE A 270 1.87 -5.16 -20.25
CA PHE A 270 2.84 -4.16 -19.85
C PHE A 270 4.12 -4.37 -20.65
N ARG A 271 4.76 -3.27 -21.06
CA ARG A 271 5.97 -3.28 -21.88
C ARG A 271 6.97 -2.28 -21.34
N LYS A 272 8.26 -2.58 -21.51
CA LYS A 272 9.31 -1.60 -21.35
C LYS A 272 9.27 -0.59 -22.50
N ASN A 273 9.61 0.66 -22.22
CA ASN A 273 9.72 1.67 -23.27
C ASN A 273 10.98 1.46 -24.11
N LYS A 274 12.07 0.98 -23.50
CA LYS A 274 13.32 0.63 -24.18
C LYS A 274 13.75 -0.79 -23.84
N SER A 275 14.27 -1.49 -24.84
CA SER A 275 14.94 -2.78 -24.65
C SER A 275 16.10 -2.61 -23.68
N GLY A 276 16.15 -3.42 -22.62
CA GLY A 276 17.19 -3.34 -21.60
C GLY A 276 16.91 -2.42 -20.40
N ASP A 277 15.76 -1.73 -20.35
CA ASP A 277 15.36 -1.06 -19.10
C ASP A 277 15.30 -2.10 -17.96
N SER A 278 15.93 -1.77 -16.83
CA SER A 278 16.05 -2.66 -15.68
C SER A 278 15.02 -2.33 -14.60
N TYR A 279 14.78 -3.29 -13.71
CA TYR A 279 13.92 -3.10 -12.54
C TYR A 279 14.35 -1.86 -11.74
N ASN A 280 13.45 -0.88 -11.60
CA ASN A 280 13.77 0.41 -10.99
C ASN A 280 12.53 1.03 -10.29
N PRO A 281 12.02 0.40 -9.23
CA PRO A 281 10.83 0.87 -8.51
C PRO A 281 11.01 2.30 -7.98
N GLN A 282 9.96 3.13 -8.06
CA GLN A 282 9.98 4.54 -7.64
C GLN A 282 8.91 4.86 -6.59
N ASP A 283 9.24 5.80 -5.70
CA ASP A 283 8.34 6.39 -4.71
C ASP A 283 7.76 5.42 -3.64
N ASN A 284 8.26 4.19 -3.56
CA ASN A 284 7.75 3.16 -2.63
C ASN A 284 8.03 3.50 -1.16
N ASP A 285 9.11 4.24 -0.90
CA ASP A 285 9.51 4.68 0.43
C ASP A 285 8.54 5.72 1.03
N HIS A 286 7.87 6.51 0.18
CA HIS A 286 6.93 7.53 0.64
C HIS A 286 5.74 6.94 1.41
N LEU A 287 5.29 5.74 1.06
CA LEU A 287 4.27 5.02 1.82
C LEU A 287 4.71 4.81 3.27
N LEU A 288 5.95 4.37 3.49
CA LEU A 288 6.53 4.21 4.83
C LEU A 288 6.68 5.54 5.54
N ARG A 289 7.05 6.62 4.83
CA ARG A 289 7.13 7.96 5.41
C ARG A 289 5.77 8.41 5.95
N TYR A 290 4.67 8.16 5.24
CA TYR A 290 3.32 8.44 5.73
C TYR A 290 2.94 7.57 6.93
N LEU A 291 3.23 6.26 6.89
CA LEU A 291 3.01 5.36 8.01
C LEU A 291 3.78 5.81 9.26
N LEU A 292 5.08 6.08 9.14
CA LEU A 292 5.90 6.54 10.25
C LEU A 292 5.49 7.94 10.74
N SER A 293 5.06 8.84 9.85
CA SER A 293 4.47 10.14 10.24
C SER A 293 3.28 9.96 11.17
N PHE A 294 2.39 9.04 10.80
CA PHE A 294 1.20 8.71 11.57
C PHE A 294 1.57 8.12 12.93
N LEU A 295 2.45 7.10 12.96
CA LEU A 295 2.88 6.47 14.21
C LEU A 295 3.61 7.46 15.13
N LEU A 296 4.45 8.36 14.61
CA LEU A 296 5.07 9.43 15.39
C LEU A 296 4.06 10.42 15.94
N ASN A 297 3.04 10.78 15.18
CA ASN A 297 2.00 11.68 15.67
C ASN A 297 1.23 11.01 16.82
N LEU A 298 0.87 9.74 16.66
CA LEU A 298 0.26 8.92 17.70
C LEU A 298 1.11 8.83 18.97
N HIS A 299 2.44 8.72 18.84
CA HIS A 299 3.36 8.80 19.96
C HIS A 299 3.17 10.08 20.79
N ASN A 300 3.06 11.21 20.09
CA ASN A 300 3.07 12.55 20.67
C ASN A 300 1.73 12.97 21.28
N GLN A 301 0.61 12.32 20.90
CA GLN A 301 -0.74 12.63 21.39
C GLN A 301 -1.04 11.97 22.75
N GLY A 302 -0.18 12.15 23.75
CA GLY A 302 -0.17 11.44 25.04
C GLY A 302 -1.45 11.44 25.90
N GLN A 303 -2.60 11.95 25.44
CA GLN A 303 -3.90 12.00 26.12
C GLN A 303 -4.82 10.78 25.87
N LEU A 304 -4.57 9.94 24.86
CA LEU A 304 -5.36 8.71 24.58
C LEU A 304 -4.83 7.45 25.31
N TYR A 305 -4.03 7.68 26.36
CA TYR A 305 -2.97 6.82 26.89
C TYR A 305 -3.39 5.50 27.54
N GLU A 306 -4.56 5.42 28.17
CA GLU A 306 -4.90 4.25 28.99
C GLU A 306 -5.60 3.12 28.24
N ARG A 307 -6.26 3.43 27.10
CA ARG A 307 -7.22 2.52 26.45
C ARG A 307 -6.74 1.88 25.14
N SER A 308 -5.62 2.31 24.57
CA SER A 308 -5.15 1.84 23.26
C SER A 308 -3.87 0.99 23.34
N PRO A 309 -3.91 -0.31 22.95
CA PRO A 309 -2.71 -1.14 22.80
C PRO A 309 -1.70 -0.58 21.79
N ILE A 310 -2.16 -0.04 20.64
CA ILE A 310 -1.28 0.52 19.61
C ILE A 310 -0.52 1.74 20.14
N LEU A 311 -1.20 2.65 20.84
CA LEU A 311 -0.57 3.83 21.43
C LEU A 311 0.45 3.47 22.52
N LYS A 312 0.18 2.46 23.35
CA LYS A 312 1.14 1.98 24.36
C LYS A 312 2.41 1.43 23.72
N THR A 313 2.25 0.65 22.66
CA THR A 313 3.33 0.09 21.84
C THR A 313 4.19 1.18 21.19
N VAL A 314 3.56 2.08 20.44
CA VAL A 314 4.23 3.20 19.78
C VAL A 314 4.94 4.08 20.82
N ARG A 315 4.30 4.33 21.97
CA ARG A 315 4.93 5.13 23.00
C ARG A 315 6.20 4.55 23.57
N LYS A 316 6.20 3.27 23.93
CA LYS A 316 7.42 2.61 24.40
C LYS A 316 8.54 2.63 23.36
N ALA A 317 8.21 2.52 22.08
CA ALA A 317 9.18 2.55 20.99
C ALA A 317 9.90 3.91 20.86
N PHE A 318 9.17 5.00 21.01
CA PHE A 318 9.69 6.36 20.80
C PHE A 318 10.07 7.11 22.08
N HIS A 319 9.66 6.66 23.28
CA HIS A 319 9.97 7.33 24.55
C HIS A 319 11.46 7.29 24.95
N GLN A 320 12.25 6.40 24.36
CA GLN A 320 13.56 6.10 24.92
C GLN A 320 14.69 7.03 24.49
N GLU A 321 14.69 7.65 23.29
CA GLU A 321 15.86 8.42 22.85
C GLU A 321 15.54 9.51 21.81
N SER A 322 15.96 10.76 22.08
CA SER A 322 15.72 11.95 21.24
C SER A 322 16.23 11.81 19.80
N ILE A 323 17.32 11.06 19.59
CA ILE A 323 17.97 10.89 18.29
C ILE A 323 17.12 10.03 17.35
N PHE A 324 16.48 8.98 17.87
CA PHE A 324 15.63 8.12 17.04
C PHE A 324 14.34 8.83 16.64
N GLU A 325 13.68 9.48 17.60
CA GLU A 325 12.50 10.30 17.31
C GLU A 325 12.84 11.36 16.25
N GLN A 326 13.97 12.07 16.39
CA GLN A 326 14.45 13.03 15.39
C GLN A 326 14.71 12.41 14.01
N ALA A 327 15.32 11.22 13.95
CA ALA A 327 15.60 10.54 12.69
C ALA A 327 14.32 10.12 11.97
N VAL A 328 13.36 9.54 12.69
CA VAL A 328 12.06 9.17 12.12
C VAL A 328 11.29 10.43 11.74
N LYS A 329 11.35 11.51 12.53
CA LYS A 329 10.75 12.81 12.18
C LYS A 329 11.33 13.38 10.90
N GLN A 330 12.65 13.35 10.73
CA GLN A 330 13.32 13.84 9.52
C GLN A 330 12.91 13.00 8.30
N PHE A 331 12.96 11.67 8.39
CA PHE A 331 12.54 10.77 7.33
C PHE A 331 11.08 11.00 6.91
N ALA A 332 10.21 11.18 7.91
CA ALA A 332 8.79 11.34 7.70
C ALA A 332 8.39 12.75 7.21
N LYS A 333 9.22 13.79 7.45
CA LYS A 333 9.04 15.15 6.94
C LYS A 333 9.32 15.29 5.45
N THR A 334 10.21 14.48 4.88
CA THR A 334 10.55 14.52 3.44
C THR A 334 9.60 13.68 2.58
N ARG A 335 8.38 13.42 3.06
CA ARG A 335 7.32 12.77 2.28
C ARG A 335 6.87 13.66 1.12
N LYS A 336 6.64 13.05 -0.04
CA LYS A 336 6.13 13.73 -1.24
C LYS A 336 4.66 14.14 -1.02
N THR A 337 4.31 15.33 -1.52
CA THR A 337 2.96 15.94 -1.43
C THR A 337 2.48 16.51 -2.77
N ILE A 338 3.19 16.15 -3.84
CA ILE A 338 2.93 16.54 -5.24
C ILE A 338 2.81 15.27 -6.10
N ASP A 339 2.49 15.41 -7.38
CA ASP A 339 2.38 14.29 -8.34
C ASP A 339 1.47 13.16 -7.84
N GLY A 340 0.26 13.51 -7.40
CA GLY A 340 -0.74 12.54 -6.96
C GLY A 340 -0.57 12.03 -5.53
N PHE A 341 0.52 12.41 -4.83
CA PHE A 341 0.63 12.24 -3.38
C PHE A 341 -0.17 13.33 -2.67
N THR A 342 -1.23 12.96 -1.95
CA THR A 342 -2.00 13.95 -1.18
C THR A 342 -2.52 13.37 0.13
N ILE A 343 -2.65 14.25 1.12
CA ILE A 343 -3.51 13.98 2.27
C ILE A 343 -4.93 14.34 1.86
N LEU A 344 -5.85 13.37 1.90
CA LEU A 344 -7.26 13.56 1.57
C LEU A 344 -8.07 14.00 2.79
N GLN A 345 -7.72 13.51 3.98
CA GLN A 345 -8.30 13.93 5.25
C GLN A 345 -7.37 13.61 6.43
N GLY A 346 -7.66 14.19 7.59
CA GLY A 346 -6.97 13.87 8.85
C GLY A 346 -5.52 14.35 8.90
N SER A 347 -5.22 15.53 8.33
CA SER A 347 -3.86 16.11 8.30
C SER A 347 -3.24 16.24 9.70
N ASP A 348 -4.05 16.49 10.72
CA ASP A 348 -3.59 16.63 12.11
C ASP A 348 -3.03 15.32 12.68
N LEU A 349 -3.49 14.16 12.18
CA LEU A 349 -2.97 12.84 12.53
C LEU A 349 -1.65 12.51 11.81
N LEU A 350 -1.21 13.35 10.87
CA LEU A 350 0.03 13.17 10.10
C LEU A 350 1.02 14.32 10.31
N ARG A 351 0.63 15.35 11.07
CA ARG A 351 1.47 16.52 11.33
C ARG A 351 2.58 16.14 12.29
N ILE A 352 3.82 16.30 11.86
CA ILE A 352 4.99 16.08 12.70
C ILE A 352 5.30 17.43 13.34
N LYS A 353 5.13 17.53 14.66
CA LYS A 353 5.54 18.69 15.46
C LYS A 353 7.05 18.65 15.67
#